data_AF-A0A2N6AA64-F1
#
_entry.id   AF-A0A2N6AA64-F1
#
_cell.length_a   1.000
_cell.length_b   1.000
_cell.length_c   1.000
_cell.angle_alpha   90.00
_cell.angle_beta   90.00
_cell.angle_gamma   90.00
#
_symmetry.space_group_name_H-M   'P 1'
#
loop_
_entity.id
_entity.type
_entity.pdbx_description
1 polymer ?
#
loop_
_entity_poly.entity_id
_entity_poly.type
_entity_poly.pdbx_seq_one_letter_code
_entity_poly.pdbx_strand_id
1 'polypeptide(L)'
;MSNIKDIQRRIKSVNSTRKITKAMEMVAAAKMRKAIEAVLKTRTYANLSWETVLNLANSLNVSHPLLTKGKTESKKKVAMILIS
;
A
#
# COMPACT_ATOMS: atom_id res chain seq x y z
N MET A 1 48.40 -3.93 -22.03
CA MET A 1 47.60 -5.17 -21.89
C MET A 1 46.75 -5.12 -20.61
N SER A 2 45.59 -4.46 -20.64
CA SER A 2 44.66 -4.32 -19.49
C SER A 2 43.30 -5.03 -19.68
N ASN A 3 42.96 -5.46 -20.89
CA ASN A 3 41.58 -5.79 -21.27
C ASN A 3 40.98 -7.03 -20.57
N ILE A 4 41.73 -8.14 -20.47
CA ILE A 4 41.19 -9.41 -19.91
C ILE A 4 40.96 -9.33 -18.39
N LYS A 5 41.85 -8.64 -17.65
CA LYS A 5 41.75 -8.53 -16.20
C LYS A 5 40.55 -7.67 -15.77
N ASP A 6 40.27 -6.61 -16.53
CA ASP A 6 39.12 -5.74 -16.30
C ASP A 6 37.79 -6.44 -16.60
N ILE A 7 37.73 -7.24 -17.67
CA ILE A 7 36.57 -8.08 -17.97
C ILE A 7 36.30 -9.07 -16.83
N GLN A 8 37.32 -9.77 -16.35
CA GLN A 8 37.17 -10.70 -15.22
C GLN A 8 36.69 -9.99 -13.94
N ARG A 9 37.19 -8.78 -13.68
CA ARG A 9 36.74 -7.97 -12.53
C ARG A 9 35.28 -7.58 -12.66
N ARG A 10 34.84 -7.17 -13.85
CA ARG A 10 33.44 -6.81 -14.13
C ARG A 10 32.50 -8.00 -13.99
N ILE A 11 32.91 -9.18 -14.47
CA ILE A 11 32.14 -10.43 -14.30
C ILE A 11 31.94 -10.74 -12.82
N LYS A 12 33.00 -10.65 -12.00
CA LYS A 12 32.89 -10.85 -10.55
C LYS A 12 31.96 -9.83 -9.88
N SER A 13 32.05 -8.56 -10.28
CA SER A 13 31.18 -7.49 -9.76
C SER A 13 29.71 -7.72 -10.11
N VAL A 14 29.38 -8.02 -11.38
CA VAL A 14 28.00 -8.29 -11.81
C VAL A 14 27.43 -9.53 -11.14
N ASN A 15 28.24 -10.59 -10.97
CA ASN A 15 27.80 -11.79 -10.25
C ASN A 15 27.52 -11.52 -8.77
N SER A 16 28.29 -10.65 -8.12
CA SER A 16 28.00 -10.16 -6.77
C SER A 16 26.68 -9.41 -6.71
N THR A 17 26.49 -8.41 -7.59
CA THR A 17 25.24 -7.62 -7.65
C THR A 17 24.03 -8.50 -7.97
N ARG A 18 24.18 -9.52 -8.82
CA ARG A 18 23.13 -10.51 -9.12
C ARG A 18 22.71 -11.29 -7.86
N LYS A 19 23.65 -11.70 -7.02
CA LYS A 19 23.33 -12.39 -5.76
C LYS A 19 22.60 -11.46 -4.78
N ILE A 20 23.04 -10.20 -4.68
CA ILE A 20 22.41 -9.20 -3.81
C ILE A 20 20.97 -8.94 -4.27
N THR A 21 20.75 -8.67 -5.55
CA THR A 21 19.41 -8.43 -6.10
C THR A 21 18.50 -9.65 -5.97
N LYS A 22 19.02 -10.88 -6.17
CA LYS A 22 18.25 -12.11 -5.94
C LYS A 22 17.83 -12.26 -4.48
N ALA A 23 18.71 -11.92 -3.53
CA ALA A 23 18.35 -11.90 -2.12
C ALA A 23 17.30 -10.83 -1.81
N MET A 24 17.46 -9.62 -2.36
CA MET A 24 16.49 -8.52 -2.18
C MET A 24 15.11 -8.86 -2.76
N GLU A 25 15.05 -9.56 -3.90
CA GLU A 25 13.81 -10.08 -4.49
C GLU A 25 13.08 -10.99 -3.49
N MET A 26 13.79 -11.93 -2.86
CA MET A 26 13.21 -12.81 -1.84
C MET A 26 12.76 -12.04 -0.59
N VAL A 27 13.53 -11.04 -0.15
CA VAL A 27 13.16 -10.18 0.98
C VAL A 27 11.90 -9.36 0.66
N ALA A 28 11.81 -8.79 -0.54
CA ALA A 28 10.64 -8.04 -0.99
C ALA A 28 9.40 -8.93 -1.06
N ALA A 29 9.53 -10.16 -1.59
CA ALA A 29 8.45 -11.14 -1.61
C ALA A 29 7.97 -11.50 -0.20
N ALA A 30 8.87 -11.71 0.76
CA ALA A 30 8.52 -11.99 2.14
C ALA A 30 7.78 -10.79 2.79
N LYS A 31 8.25 -9.55 2.56
CA LYS A 31 7.58 -8.33 3.04
C LYS A 31 6.18 -8.17 2.43
N MET A 32 6.04 -8.39 1.13
CA MET A 32 4.74 -8.34 0.44
C MET A 32 3.77 -9.36 1.01
N ARG A 33 4.21 -10.61 1.21
CA ARG A 33 3.38 -11.65 1.82
C ARG A 33 2.90 -11.25 3.22
N LYS A 34 3.79 -10.71 4.06
CA LYS A 34 3.44 -10.22 5.41
C LYS A 34 2.43 -9.07 5.35
N ALA A 35 2.59 -8.14 4.41
CA ALA A 35 1.65 -7.04 4.22
C ALA A 35 0.25 -7.54 3.79
N ILE A 36 0.20 -8.48 2.85
CA ILE A 36 -1.07 -9.10 2.40
C ILE A 36 -1.76 -9.81 3.58
N GLU A 37 -1.01 -10.57 4.38
CA GLU A 37 -1.55 -11.27 5.53
C GLU A 37 -2.15 -10.30 6.56
N ALA A 38 -1.49 -9.17 6.81
CA ALA A 38 -2.00 -8.13 7.70
C ALA A 38 -3.34 -7.55 7.19
N VAL A 39 -3.43 -7.28 5.88
CA VAL A 39 -4.67 -6.78 5.26
C VAL A 39 -5.80 -7.81 5.32
N LEU A 40 -5.51 -9.09 5.10
CA LEU A 40 -6.51 -10.15 5.17
C LEU A 40 -7.05 -10.30 6.60
N LYS A 41 -6.19 -10.17 7.62
CA LYS A 41 -6.60 -10.21 9.03
C LYS A 41 -7.52 -9.06 9.42
N THR A 42 -7.34 -7.87 8.84
CA THR A 42 -8.19 -6.71 9.14
C THR A 42 -9.49 -6.67 8.34
N ARG A 43 -9.64 -7.52 7.33
CA ARG A 43 -10.77 -7.51 6.38
C ARG A 43 -12.13 -7.62 7.05
N THR A 44 -12.29 -8.55 7.99
CA THR A 44 -13.56 -8.76 8.70
C THR A 44 -13.97 -7.53 9.50
N TYR A 45 -13.02 -6.90 10.21
CA TYR A 45 -13.27 -5.68 10.96
C TYR A 45 -13.73 -4.54 10.03
N ALA A 46 -13.06 -4.35 8.89
CA ALA A 46 -13.41 -3.32 7.92
C ALA A 46 -14.84 -3.53 7.37
N ASN A 47 -15.20 -4.78 7.05
CA ASN A 47 -16.53 -5.11 6.52
C ASN A 47 -17.63 -4.86 7.55
N LEU A 48 -17.48 -5.36 8.78
CA LEU A 48 -18.49 -5.19 9.83
C LEU A 48 -18.61 -3.72 10.27
N SER A 49 -17.49 -3.00 10.31
CA SER A 49 -17.49 -1.56 10.61
C SER A 49 -18.22 -0.77 9.52
N TRP A 50 -18.05 -1.16 8.25
CA TRP A 50 -18.77 -0.53 7.14
C TRP A 50 -20.28 -0.83 7.19
N GLU A 51 -20.65 -2.09 7.44
CA GLU A 51 -22.04 -2.52 7.54
C GLU A 51 -22.76 -1.83 8.70
N THR A 52 -22.13 -1.72 9.87
CA THR A 52 -22.72 -1.02 11.03
C THR A 52 -22.94 0.47 10.74
N VAL A 53 -22.00 1.14 10.09
CA VAL A 53 -22.16 2.55 9.67
C VAL A 53 -23.29 2.70 8.65
N LEU A 54 -23.41 1.78 7.67
CA LEU A 54 -24.51 1.80 6.71
C LEU A 54 -25.87 1.58 7.38
N ASN A 55 -25.97 0.62 8.28
CA ASN A 55 -27.20 0.34 9.03
C ASN A 55 -27.61 1.55 9.87
N LEU A 56 -26.65 2.22 10.50
CA LEU A 56 -26.87 3.45 11.26
C LEU A 56 -27.35 4.59 10.34
N ALA A 57 -26.72 4.76 9.19
CA ALA A 57 -27.08 5.80 8.21
C ALA A 57 -28.50 5.61 7.64
N ASN A 58 -28.95 4.36 7.49
CA ASN A 58 -30.30 4.04 7.00
C ASN A 58 -31.38 4.13 8.10
N SER A 59 -31.03 3.82 9.36
CA SER A 59 -32.01 3.73 10.46
C SER A 59 -32.30 5.08 11.10
N LEU A 60 -31.35 6.01 11.07
CA LEU A 60 -31.51 7.34 11.69
C LEU A 60 -31.90 8.38 10.64
N ASN A 61 -33.09 8.99 10.80
CA ASN A 61 -33.45 10.28 10.19
C ASN A 61 -32.67 11.45 10.83
N VAL A 62 -31.42 11.24 11.24
CA VAL A 62 -30.60 12.24 11.92
C VAL A 62 -29.70 12.92 10.90
N SER A 63 -29.83 14.25 10.80
CA SER A 63 -29.02 15.07 9.91
C SER A 63 -27.58 15.20 10.42
N HIS A 64 -26.74 14.19 10.15
CA HIS A 64 -25.31 14.25 10.47
C HIS A 64 -24.49 14.85 9.30
N PRO A 65 -23.57 15.81 9.56
CA PRO A 65 -22.76 16.44 8.50
C PRO A 65 -21.90 15.47 7.68
N LEU A 66 -21.49 14.33 8.24
CA LEU A 66 -20.72 13.29 7.52
C LEU A 66 -21.60 12.30 6.73
N LEU A 67 -22.90 12.22 7.03
CA LEU A 67 -23.84 11.30 6.37
C LEU A 67 -24.70 11.99 5.30
N THR A 68 -24.85 13.31 5.41
CA THR A 68 -25.54 14.11 4.40
C THR A 68 -24.62 14.35 3.20
N LYS A 69 -25.07 14.05 1.99
CA LYS A 69 -24.44 14.57 0.76
C LYS A 69 -24.47 16.09 0.90
N GLY A 70 -23.30 16.70 1.13
CA GLY A 70 -23.15 18.10 1.54
C GLY A 70 -24.15 19.02 0.85
N LYS A 71 -25.19 19.41 1.59
CA LYS A 71 -26.15 20.41 1.14
C LYS A 71 -25.41 21.74 1.02
N THR A 72 -25.17 22.14 -0.22
CA THR A 72 -25.35 23.52 -0.68
C THR A 72 -24.39 24.61 -0.20
N GLU A 73 -23.14 24.31 0.13
CA GLU A 73 -22.10 25.35 0.03
C GLU A 73 -20.86 24.81 -0.68
N SER A 74 -20.50 25.50 -1.76
CA SER A 74 -19.26 25.34 -2.52
C SER A 74 -18.09 24.96 -1.61
N LYS A 75 -17.58 23.74 -1.75
CA LYS A 75 -16.46 23.22 -0.96
C LYS A 75 -15.27 24.19 -1.09
N LYS A 76 -14.98 24.96 -0.04
CA LYS A 76 -13.93 25.99 -0.05
C LYS A 76 -12.51 25.40 -0.02
N LYS A 77 -12.37 24.14 0.43
CA LYS A 77 -11.07 23.44 0.58
C LYS A 77 -11.24 21.94 0.32
N VAL A 78 -10.26 21.33 -0.35
CA VAL A 78 -10.17 19.88 -0.60
C VAL A 78 -8.86 19.39 -0.01
N ALA A 79 -8.90 18.28 0.73
CA ALA A 79 -7.71 17.60 1.24
C ALA A 79 -7.34 16.44 0.31
N MET A 80 -6.07 16.33 -0.03
CA MET A 80 -5.51 15.21 -0.79
C MET A 80 -4.50 14.47 0.09
N ILE A 81 -4.58 13.14 0.12
CA ILE A 81 -3.66 12.27 0.85
C ILE A 81 -2.93 11.42 -0.19
N LEU A 82 -1.59 11.48 -0.20
CA LEU A 82 -0.72 10.70 -1.09
C LEU A 82 0.10 9.71 -0.26
N ILE A 83 0.12 8.45 -0.70
CA ILE A 83 0.87 7.37 -0.06
C ILE A 83 1.88 6.87 -1.11
N SER A 84 3.18 7.00 -0.81
CA SER A 84 4.30 6.62 -1.69
C SER A 84 5.14 5.49 -1.12
#